data_AF-A0A846U841-F1
#
_entry.id   AF-A0A846U841-F1
#
_cell.length_a   1.000
_cell.length_b   1.000
_cell.length_c   1.000
_cell.angle_alpha   90.00
_cell.angle_beta   90.00
_cell.angle_gamma   90.00
#
_symmetry.space_group_name_H-M   'P 1'
#
loop_
_entity.id
_entity.type
_entity.pdbx_description
1 polymer ?
#
loop_
_entity_poly.entity_id
_entity_poly.type
_entity_poly.pdbx_seq_one_letter_code
_entity_poly.pdbx_strand_id
1 'polypeptide(L)'
;METKLTAVATGHRRQIVSEPLKTKLGGMGSRRRRADARSAATSEVQRHGLVRLDFSRRTLTSDELAQAIGDLTTHHVQSLNFGATQLDEDKVRRIAKALLTNTSLAELNLFNCGLDSTAVDLLAAALRSHATLRSLTLGCANAAASGGSLAALVNANRGLRWLDLSWSGLDGAALCTIFNALPENTGLDMIRLRGLSIPTEAVSALSAALRRAVGSLAAIDLSGCSIDECDVERLADSVAESGLWAIELKGIPMPASQRARLDRVLSANRGRSAAAGGLSKCLAAERHLPLDLCAEILRRIPLDAEGLGTLRNLRAWAGTSEQVNPGSAD
;
A
#
# COMPACT_ATOMS: atom_id res chain seq x y z
N MET A 1 25.47 14.99 -4.58
CA MET A 1 24.77 16.21 -4.15
C MET A 1 23.29 15.90 -4.16
N GLU A 2 22.86 15.34 -3.04
CA GLU A 2 21.46 15.09 -2.69
C GLU A 2 20.70 16.40 -2.72
N THR A 3 19.53 16.41 -3.36
CA THR A 3 18.56 17.49 -3.20
C THR A 3 17.89 17.31 -1.85
N LYS A 4 18.58 17.73 -0.78
CA LYS A 4 17.98 17.93 0.54
C LYS A 4 16.93 19.03 0.42
N LEU A 5 15.75 18.71 0.91
CA LEU A 5 14.58 19.56 0.95
C LEU A 5 14.81 20.87 1.69
N THR A 6 14.48 21.98 1.03
CA THR A 6 14.19 23.25 1.67
C THR A 6 12.81 23.19 2.31
N ALA A 7 12.76 23.41 3.63
CA ALA A 7 11.54 23.77 4.33
C ALA A 7 10.97 25.05 3.69
N VAL A 8 9.74 24.98 3.19
CA VAL A 8 8.97 26.16 2.77
C VAL A 8 7.93 26.44 3.85
N ALA A 9 7.70 27.73 4.12
CA ALA A 9 7.06 28.32 5.28
C ALA A 9 5.57 27.94 5.56
N THR A 10 5.08 26.82 5.05
CA THR A 10 3.66 26.42 5.01
C THR A 10 3.31 25.28 5.99
N GLY A 11 4.18 24.94 6.92
CA GLY A 11 3.89 23.98 7.99
C GLY A 11 3.96 22.49 7.60
N HIS A 12 3.56 22.08 6.40
CA HIS A 12 3.55 20.68 5.94
C HIS A 12 4.86 20.24 5.27
N ARG A 13 5.17 18.93 5.28
CA ARG A 13 6.38 18.37 4.64
C ARG A 13 6.06 18.01 3.19
N ARG A 14 6.67 18.74 2.25
CA ARG A 14 6.65 18.43 0.82
C ARG A 14 7.96 17.75 0.44
N GLN A 15 7.93 16.61 -0.22
CA GLN A 15 9.12 15.96 -0.79
C GLN A 15 9.00 15.86 -2.30
N ILE A 16 9.99 16.40 -3.02
CA ILE A 16 10.10 16.25 -4.48
C ILE A 16 11.04 15.07 -4.76
N VAL A 17 10.52 14.03 -5.39
CA VAL A 17 11.33 12.89 -5.86
C VAL A 17 11.82 13.21 -7.26
N SER A 18 13.14 13.34 -7.43
CA SER A 18 13.79 13.59 -8.72
C SER A 18 14.54 12.35 -9.19
N GLU A 19 14.36 11.93 -10.46
CA GLU A 19 15.26 10.93 -11.05
C GLU A 19 16.73 11.40 -10.97
N PRO A 20 17.69 10.52 -10.64
CA PRO A 20 19.10 10.88 -10.64
C PRO A 20 19.56 11.20 -12.07
N LEU A 21 19.80 12.49 -12.33
CA LEU A 21 20.32 13.09 -13.58
C LEU A 21 21.64 12.50 -14.13
N LYS A 22 22.20 11.44 -13.52
CA LYS A 22 23.49 10.85 -13.92
C LYS A 22 23.45 10.21 -15.32
N THR A 23 22.29 9.78 -15.81
CA THR A 23 22.17 9.11 -17.12
C THR A 23 22.11 10.07 -18.31
N LYS A 24 21.81 11.36 -18.12
CA LYS A 24 21.66 12.35 -19.22
C LYS A 24 22.83 13.33 -19.38
N LEU A 25 23.75 13.43 -18.42
CA LEU A 25 24.84 14.43 -18.43
C LEU A 25 26.19 13.93 -18.98
N GLY A 26 26.25 12.68 -19.47
CA GLY A 26 27.43 12.10 -20.10
C GLY A 26 27.69 12.70 -21.49
N GLY A 27 28.20 13.93 -21.56
CA GLY A 27 28.65 14.51 -22.84
C GLY A 27 28.78 16.03 -22.92
N MET A 28 28.33 16.81 -21.93
CA MET A 28 28.33 18.28 -22.07
C MET A 28 29.60 18.94 -21.49
N GLY A 29 30.35 19.58 -22.40
CA GLY A 29 31.57 20.36 -22.15
C GLY A 29 31.30 21.77 -21.63
N SER A 30 32.18 22.23 -20.74
CA SER A 30 32.18 23.48 -19.97
C SER A 30 31.34 23.50 -18.68
N ARG A 31 31.95 24.02 -17.60
CA ARG A 31 31.34 24.17 -16.27
C ARG A 31 30.09 25.06 -16.26
N ARG A 32 30.03 26.08 -17.13
CA ARG A 32 28.85 26.97 -17.29
C ARG A 32 27.65 26.22 -17.87
N ARG A 33 27.82 25.47 -18.97
CA ARG A 33 26.74 24.65 -19.55
C ARG A 33 26.21 23.59 -18.59
N ARG A 34 27.05 23.03 -17.72
CA ARG A 34 26.60 22.14 -16.64
C ARG A 34 25.82 22.86 -15.54
N ALA A 35 26.18 24.10 -15.20
CA ALA A 35 25.45 24.89 -14.22
C ALA A 35 24.07 25.32 -14.75
N ASP A 36 24.00 25.74 -16.02
CA ASP A 36 22.76 26.14 -16.69
C ASP A 36 21.85 24.92 -16.95
N ALA A 37 22.40 23.80 -17.42
CA ALA A 37 21.64 22.55 -17.57
C ALA A 37 21.19 21.97 -16.22
N ARG A 38 21.98 22.16 -15.16
CA ARG A 38 21.59 21.76 -13.80
C ARG A 38 20.47 22.65 -13.27
N SER A 39 20.57 23.97 -13.46
CA SER A 39 19.53 24.95 -13.11
C SER A 39 18.21 24.68 -13.84
N ALA A 40 18.29 24.48 -15.17
CA ALA A 40 17.15 24.11 -16.00
C ALA A 40 16.56 22.77 -15.56
N ALA A 41 17.38 21.74 -15.32
CA ALA A 41 16.92 20.45 -14.81
C ALA A 41 16.31 20.54 -13.40
N THR A 42 16.83 21.38 -12.49
CA THR A 42 16.15 21.65 -11.19
C THR A 42 14.82 22.34 -11.37
N SER A 43 14.71 23.28 -12.33
CA SER A 43 13.45 23.95 -12.63
C SER A 43 12.43 23.01 -13.30
N GLU A 44 12.91 22.01 -14.05
CA GLU A 44 12.11 21.01 -14.75
C GLU A 44 11.70 19.87 -13.81
N VAL A 45 12.57 19.46 -12.89
CA VAL A 45 12.25 18.59 -11.73
C VAL A 45 11.29 19.27 -10.76
N GLN A 46 11.32 20.60 -10.61
CA GLN A 46 10.29 21.32 -9.86
C GLN A 46 8.94 21.42 -10.62
N ARG A 47 8.95 21.29 -11.96
CA ARG A 47 7.74 21.29 -12.81
C ARG A 47 7.17 19.89 -13.09
N HIS A 48 7.98 18.84 -13.01
CA HIS A 48 7.63 17.45 -13.38
C HIS A 48 8.06 16.40 -12.36
N GLY A 49 8.61 16.80 -11.21
CA GLY A 49 9.02 15.91 -10.14
C GLY A 49 7.82 15.42 -9.34
N LEU A 50 7.81 14.12 -9.08
CA LEU A 50 6.73 13.45 -8.37
C LEU A 50 6.72 13.94 -6.92
N VAL A 51 5.58 14.46 -6.48
CA VAL A 51 5.45 15.11 -5.17
C VAL A 51 4.85 14.13 -4.17
N ARG A 52 5.49 14.01 -3.00
CA ARG A 52 4.91 13.41 -1.80
C ARG A 52 4.51 14.51 -0.84
N LEU A 53 3.28 14.42 -0.34
CA LEU A 53 2.72 15.36 0.62
C LEU A 53 2.40 14.62 1.92
N ASP A 54 2.94 15.14 3.02
CA ASP A 54 2.73 14.57 4.34
C ASP A 54 2.11 15.60 5.28
N PHE A 55 0.86 15.29 5.65
CA PHE A 55 0.02 16.00 6.61
C PHE A 55 -0.27 15.16 7.85
N SER A 56 0.47 14.06 8.08
CA SER A 56 0.22 13.11 9.18
C SER A 56 0.47 13.72 10.57
N ARG A 57 -0.26 13.21 11.57
CA ARG A 57 -0.14 13.52 13.02
C ARG A 57 -0.34 15.00 13.35
N ARG A 58 -1.24 15.69 12.64
CA ARG A 58 -1.48 17.13 12.83
C ARG A 58 -2.96 17.47 12.70
N THR A 59 -3.32 18.68 13.08
CA THR A 59 -4.65 19.23 12.81
C THR A 59 -4.64 19.85 11.42
N LEU A 60 -5.40 19.28 10.48
CA LEU A 60 -5.51 19.80 9.12
C LEU A 60 -6.40 21.05 9.12
N THR A 61 -5.80 22.21 8.84
CA THR A 61 -6.51 23.48 8.68
C THR A 61 -7.26 23.54 7.33
N SER A 62 -8.21 24.47 7.21
CA SER A 62 -8.97 24.67 5.96
C SER A 62 -8.08 25.04 4.78
N ASP A 63 -7.02 25.82 5.02
CA ASP A 63 -6.08 26.25 3.98
C ASP A 63 -5.17 25.10 3.55
N GLU A 64 -4.66 24.30 4.50
CA GLU A 64 -3.88 23.10 4.18
C GLU A 64 -4.71 22.06 3.42
N LEU A 65 -5.99 21.89 3.76
CA LEU A 65 -6.89 21.05 2.98
C LEU A 65 -7.10 21.61 1.57
N ALA A 66 -7.35 22.92 1.43
CA ALA A 66 -7.53 23.54 0.12
C ALA A 66 -6.27 23.38 -0.74
N GLN A 67 -5.09 23.50 -0.14
CA GLN A 67 -3.82 23.25 -0.80
C GLN A 67 -3.66 21.78 -1.19
N ALA A 68 -3.94 20.82 -0.28
CA ALA A 68 -3.86 19.40 -0.59
C ALA A 68 -4.79 19.01 -1.76
N ILE A 69 -6.01 19.56 -1.80
CA ILE A 69 -6.95 19.39 -2.91
C ILE A 69 -6.41 20.03 -4.18
N GLY A 70 -5.89 21.27 -4.11
CA GLY A 70 -5.28 21.95 -5.23
C GLY A 70 -4.14 21.12 -5.84
N ASP A 71 -3.25 20.63 -4.99
CA ASP A 71 -2.12 19.79 -5.39
C ASP A 71 -2.59 18.47 -6.02
N LEU A 72 -3.64 17.82 -5.48
CA LEU A 72 -4.26 16.65 -6.10
C LEU A 72 -4.81 16.98 -7.50
N THR A 73 -5.40 18.15 -7.71
CA THR A 73 -5.90 18.54 -9.05
C THR A 73 -4.80 18.86 -10.05
N THR A 74 -3.56 19.11 -9.59
CA THR A 74 -2.43 19.37 -10.51
C THR A 74 -1.85 18.11 -11.15
N HIS A 75 -2.26 16.92 -10.71
CA HIS A 75 -1.75 15.62 -11.18
C HIS A 75 -0.23 15.40 -11.00
N HIS A 76 0.41 16.12 -10.07
CA HIS A 76 1.83 15.94 -9.75
C HIS A 76 2.08 15.19 -8.44
N VAL A 77 1.03 14.91 -7.67
CA VAL A 77 1.12 14.23 -6.38
C VAL A 77 1.00 12.72 -6.57
N GLN A 78 2.01 11.98 -6.10
CA GLN A 78 2.01 10.52 -6.12
C GLN A 78 1.69 9.88 -4.78
N SER A 79 2.03 10.56 -3.68
CA SER A 79 1.81 10.02 -2.33
C SER A 79 1.23 11.11 -1.47
N LEU A 80 0.11 10.80 -0.83
CA LEU A 80 -0.58 11.69 0.08
C LEU A 80 -0.81 10.97 1.41
N ASN A 81 -0.23 11.52 2.47
CA ASN A 81 -0.29 10.94 3.80
C ASN A 81 -1.05 11.85 4.77
N PHE A 82 -2.15 11.35 5.30
CA PHE A 82 -2.92 11.97 6.39
C PHE A 82 -2.91 11.13 7.67
N GLY A 83 -2.04 10.12 7.80
CA GLY A 83 -2.10 9.19 8.94
C GLY A 83 -2.14 9.90 10.30
N ALA A 84 -3.05 9.51 11.18
CA ALA A 84 -3.30 10.15 12.48
C ALA A 84 -3.64 11.65 12.42
N THR A 85 -4.26 12.09 11.32
CA THR A 85 -4.85 13.42 11.16
C THR A 85 -6.36 13.28 11.07
N GLN A 86 -7.07 14.02 11.90
CA GLN A 86 -8.52 13.87 12.00
C GLN A 86 -9.24 14.49 10.80
N LEU A 87 -10.01 13.66 10.10
CA LEU A 87 -10.78 14.02 8.93
C LEU A 87 -12.27 13.87 9.23
N ASP A 88 -12.97 14.99 9.35
CA ASP A 88 -14.43 15.00 9.37
C ASP A 88 -15.01 14.68 7.98
N GLU A 89 -16.32 14.48 7.93
CA GLU A 89 -17.04 14.12 6.70
C GLU A 89 -16.81 15.14 5.56
N ASP A 90 -16.78 16.43 5.87
CA ASP A 90 -16.58 17.48 4.86
C ASP A 90 -15.18 17.42 4.25
N LYS A 91 -14.15 17.21 5.07
CA LYS A 91 -12.78 17.02 4.58
C LYS A 91 -12.69 15.78 3.70
N VAL A 92 -13.27 14.65 4.12
CA VAL A 92 -13.29 13.40 3.34
C VAL A 92 -14.03 13.58 2.03
N ARG A 93 -15.20 14.20 2.04
CA ARG A 93 -16.00 14.48 0.83
C ARG A 93 -15.21 15.30 -0.19
N ARG A 94 -14.49 16.32 0.26
CA ARG A 94 -13.66 17.16 -0.63
C ARG A 94 -12.46 16.38 -1.18
N ILE A 95 -11.81 15.55 -0.37
CA ILE A 95 -10.72 14.67 -0.81
C ILE A 95 -11.26 13.65 -1.84
N ALA A 96 -12.37 12.96 -1.55
CA ALA A 96 -13.00 12.00 -2.45
C ALA A 96 -13.36 12.63 -3.81
N LYS A 97 -13.88 13.86 -3.81
CA LYS A 97 -14.15 14.60 -5.05
C LYS A 97 -12.89 14.89 -5.86
N ALA A 98 -11.78 15.24 -5.21
CA ALA A 98 -10.51 15.46 -5.89
C ALA A 98 -9.92 14.16 -6.46
N LEU A 99 -10.13 13.03 -5.78
CA LEU A 99 -9.68 11.71 -6.24
C LEU A 99 -10.42 11.24 -7.51
N LEU A 100 -11.66 11.67 -7.75
CA LEU A 100 -12.41 11.30 -8.96
C LEU A 100 -11.74 11.75 -10.26
N THR A 101 -11.03 12.88 -10.24
CA THR A 101 -10.33 13.41 -11.41
C THR A 101 -8.83 13.15 -11.37
N ASN A 102 -8.28 12.81 -10.20
CA ASN A 102 -6.85 12.55 -10.07
C ASN A 102 -6.41 11.29 -10.85
N THR A 103 -5.35 11.44 -11.63
CA THR A 103 -4.78 10.35 -12.47
C THR A 103 -3.29 10.13 -12.20
N SER A 104 -2.81 10.57 -11.04
CA SER A 104 -1.37 10.56 -10.70
C SER A 104 -1.05 9.94 -9.35
N LEU A 105 -2.02 9.94 -8.44
CA LEU A 105 -1.85 9.46 -7.08
C LEU A 105 -1.66 7.95 -7.13
N ALA A 106 -0.59 7.49 -6.52
CA ALA A 106 -0.19 6.10 -6.41
C ALA A 106 -0.37 5.57 -4.97
N GLU A 107 -0.33 6.45 -3.96
CA GLU A 107 -0.44 6.10 -2.56
C GLU A 107 -1.32 7.10 -1.79
N LEU A 108 -2.26 6.55 -1.02
CA LEU A 108 -3.10 7.31 -0.09
C LEU A 108 -3.11 6.63 1.27
N ASN A 109 -2.60 7.33 2.28
CA ASN A 109 -2.60 6.86 3.67
C ASN A 109 -3.60 7.67 4.52
N LEU A 110 -4.63 6.99 5.02
CA LEU A 110 -5.66 7.52 5.90
C LEU A 110 -5.76 6.72 7.22
N PHE A 111 -4.65 6.09 7.63
CA PHE A 111 -4.62 5.32 8.87
C PHE A 111 -4.98 6.18 10.08
N ASN A 112 -5.92 5.73 10.91
CA ASN A 112 -6.31 6.42 12.14
C ASN A 112 -6.73 7.89 11.92
N CYS A 113 -7.48 8.15 10.85
CA CYS A 113 -8.03 9.48 10.54
C CYS A 113 -9.43 9.72 11.11
N GLY A 114 -9.95 8.80 11.92
CA GLY A 114 -11.29 8.87 12.50
C GLY A 114 -12.42 8.75 11.48
N LEU A 115 -12.20 7.98 10.41
CA LEU A 115 -13.17 7.75 9.36
C LEU A 115 -14.32 6.89 9.87
N ASP A 116 -15.57 7.27 9.60
CA ASP A 116 -16.75 6.44 9.81
C ASP A 116 -17.17 5.70 8.53
N SER A 117 -18.28 4.95 8.58
CA SER A 117 -18.74 4.16 7.44
C SER A 117 -19.14 5.03 6.25
N THR A 118 -19.71 6.22 6.50
CA THR A 118 -20.05 7.19 5.45
C THR A 118 -18.80 7.69 4.72
N ALA A 119 -17.76 8.05 5.47
CA ALA A 119 -16.47 8.46 4.94
C ALA A 119 -15.80 7.35 4.12
N VAL A 120 -15.82 6.11 4.63
CA VAL A 120 -15.28 4.94 3.91
C VAL A 120 -16.05 4.66 2.63
N ASP A 121 -17.39 4.76 2.65
CA ASP A 121 -18.24 4.56 1.47
C ASP A 121 -17.96 5.61 0.39
N LEU A 122 -17.81 6.89 0.77
CA LEU A 122 -17.44 7.97 -0.13
C LEU A 122 -16.09 7.72 -0.80
N LEU A 123 -15.07 7.33 -0.03
CA LEU A 123 -13.74 7.02 -0.54
C LEU A 123 -13.76 5.79 -1.45
N ALA A 124 -14.43 4.72 -1.03
CA ALA A 124 -14.57 3.50 -1.82
C ALA A 124 -15.24 3.80 -3.16
N ALA A 125 -16.32 4.60 -3.17
CA ALA A 125 -17.01 5.00 -4.38
C ALA A 125 -16.12 5.83 -5.32
N ALA A 126 -15.36 6.78 -4.79
CA ALA A 126 -14.44 7.61 -5.58
C ALA A 126 -13.27 6.80 -6.17
N LEU A 127 -12.83 5.76 -5.47
CA LEU A 127 -11.68 4.96 -5.86
C LEU A 127 -12.02 3.77 -6.75
N ARG A 128 -13.30 3.41 -6.96
CA ARG A 128 -13.69 2.24 -7.78
C ARG A 128 -13.02 2.19 -9.16
N SER A 129 -12.89 3.33 -9.83
CA SER A 129 -12.30 3.44 -11.17
C SER A 129 -10.94 4.14 -11.18
N HIS A 130 -10.32 4.38 -10.02
CA HIS A 130 -9.06 5.11 -9.94
C HIS A 130 -7.91 4.22 -10.44
N ALA A 131 -7.39 4.53 -11.63
CA ALA A 131 -6.49 3.64 -12.37
C ALA A 131 -5.04 3.64 -11.85
N THR A 132 -4.59 4.75 -11.26
CA THR A 132 -3.18 4.91 -10.85
C THR A 132 -2.90 4.59 -9.39
N LEU A 133 -3.93 4.55 -8.54
CA LEU A 133 -3.74 4.32 -7.11
C LEU A 133 -3.34 2.86 -6.91
N ARG A 134 -2.16 2.63 -6.32
CA ARG A 134 -1.60 1.31 -6.06
C ARG A 134 -1.73 0.90 -4.60
N SER A 135 -1.69 1.87 -3.67
CA SER A 135 -1.76 1.63 -2.23
C SER A 135 -2.81 2.50 -1.56
N LEU A 136 -3.72 1.85 -0.82
CA LEU A 136 -4.74 2.50 0.00
C LEU A 136 -4.70 1.96 1.43
N THR A 137 -4.60 2.87 2.40
CA THR A 137 -4.71 2.53 3.83
C THR A 137 -5.93 3.21 4.45
N LEU A 138 -6.88 2.41 4.94
CA LEU A 138 -8.09 2.83 5.67
C LEU A 138 -8.13 2.20 7.07
N GLY A 139 -6.97 1.82 7.62
CA GLY A 139 -6.89 1.19 8.94
C GLY A 139 -7.32 2.12 10.07
N CYS A 140 -7.82 1.54 11.17
CA CYS A 140 -8.42 2.26 12.31
C CYS A 140 -9.61 3.15 11.90
N ALA A 141 -10.37 2.76 10.88
CA ALA A 141 -11.68 3.35 10.56
C ALA A 141 -12.81 2.65 11.35
N ASN A 142 -14.01 3.24 11.37
CA ASN A 142 -15.24 2.58 11.79
C ASN A 142 -16.06 2.20 10.56
N ALA A 143 -15.66 1.11 9.91
CA ALA A 143 -16.17 0.65 8.61
C ALA A 143 -17.17 -0.50 8.72
N ALA A 144 -17.79 -0.72 9.88
CA ALA A 144 -18.68 -1.87 10.14
C ALA A 144 -19.75 -2.06 9.04
N ALA A 145 -20.37 -0.97 8.59
CA ALA A 145 -21.43 -0.99 7.57
C ALA A 145 -20.93 -0.85 6.12
N SER A 146 -19.62 -0.70 5.90
CA SER A 146 -19.05 -0.38 4.58
C SER A 146 -18.69 -1.60 3.73
N GLY A 147 -19.13 -2.80 4.14
CA GLY A 147 -18.81 -4.06 3.45
C GLY A 147 -19.18 -4.05 1.96
N GLY A 148 -20.36 -3.53 1.62
CA GLY A 148 -20.82 -3.44 0.23
C GLY A 148 -19.96 -2.49 -0.63
N SER A 149 -19.64 -1.30 -0.12
CA SER A 149 -18.82 -0.33 -0.83
C SER A 149 -17.38 -0.80 -1.01
N LEU A 150 -16.80 -1.40 0.04
CA LEU A 150 -15.46 -1.99 0.00
C LEU A 150 -15.40 -3.19 -0.94
N ALA A 151 -16.42 -4.05 -0.95
CA ALA A 151 -16.53 -5.15 -1.91
C ALA A 151 -16.66 -4.63 -3.34
N ALA A 152 -17.42 -3.55 -3.58
CA ALA A 152 -17.51 -2.93 -4.89
C ALA A 152 -16.18 -2.30 -5.34
N LEU A 153 -15.42 -1.68 -4.42
CA LEU A 153 -14.06 -1.21 -4.67
C LEU A 153 -13.14 -2.37 -5.05
N VAL A 154 -13.13 -3.43 -4.24
CA VAL A 154 -12.32 -4.63 -4.49
C VAL A 154 -12.72 -5.29 -5.81
N ASN A 155 -14.00 -5.40 -6.15
CA ASN A 155 -14.40 -6.04 -7.40
C ASN A 155 -14.00 -5.21 -8.65
N ALA A 156 -14.21 -3.90 -8.60
CA ALA A 156 -14.09 -3.03 -9.78
C ALA A 156 -12.66 -2.50 -10.01
N ASN A 157 -11.90 -2.20 -8.96
CA ASN A 157 -10.62 -1.53 -9.11
C ASN A 157 -9.51 -2.51 -9.55
N ARG A 158 -8.91 -2.25 -10.71
CA ARG A 158 -7.79 -3.03 -11.28
C ARG A 158 -6.42 -2.35 -11.12
N GLY A 159 -6.40 -1.12 -10.61
CA GLY A 159 -5.18 -0.37 -10.30
C GLY A 159 -4.60 -0.72 -8.93
N LEU A 160 -5.46 -0.92 -7.94
CA LEU A 160 -5.10 -1.10 -6.55
C LEU A 160 -4.38 -2.44 -6.35
N ARG A 161 -3.17 -2.38 -5.80
CA ARG A 161 -2.32 -3.54 -5.48
C ARG A 161 -2.34 -3.87 -4.00
N TRP A 162 -2.44 -2.83 -3.16
CA TRP A 162 -2.43 -2.94 -1.71
C TRP A 162 -3.64 -2.27 -1.07
N LEU A 163 -4.34 -3.04 -0.23
CA LEU A 163 -5.44 -2.54 0.58
C LEU A 163 -5.22 -2.88 2.05
N ASP A 164 -5.22 -1.86 2.91
CA ASP A 164 -5.12 -2.04 4.36
C ASP A 164 -6.41 -1.59 5.07
N LEU A 165 -7.11 -2.56 5.67
CA LEU A 165 -8.35 -2.41 6.44
C LEU A 165 -8.14 -2.85 7.90
N SER A 166 -6.91 -2.80 8.40
CA SER A 166 -6.56 -3.23 9.76
C SER A 166 -7.30 -2.40 10.81
N TRP A 167 -7.85 -3.05 11.83
CA TRP A 167 -8.57 -2.40 12.93
C TRP A 167 -9.75 -1.52 12.46
N SER A 168 -10.33 -1.80 11.29
CA SER A 168 -11.40 -0.97 10.71
C SER A 168 -12.81 -1.31 11.22
N GLY A 169 -12.94 -2.11 12.28
CA GLY A 169 -14.24 -2.45 12.87
C GLY A 169 -15.22 -3.19 11.93
N LEU A 170 -14.71 -3.83 10.87
CA LEU A 170 -15.52 -4.61 9.93
C LEU A 170 -16.21 -5.76 10.66
N ASP A 171 -17.52 -5.89 10.49
CA ASP A 171 -18.27 -7.01 11.04
C ASP A 171 -18.18 -8.26 10.13
N GLY A 172 -18.74 -9.37 10.61
CA GLY A 172 -18.73 -10.63 9.87
C GLY A 172 -19.40 -10.55 8.50
N ALA A 173 -20.50 -9.79 8.38
CA ALA A 173 -21.22 -9.65 7.12
C ALA A 173 -20.42 -8.83 6.10
N ALA A 174 -19.78 -7.76 6.55
CA ALA A 174 -18.90 -6.94 5.75
C ALA A 174 -17.69 -7.75 5.25
N LEU A 175 -17.06 -8.54 6.14
CA LEU A 175 -15.97 -9.44 5.78
C LEU A 175 -16.40 -10.48 4.74
N CYS A 176 -17.53 -11.17 4.96
CA CYS A 176 -18.08 -12.10 3.98
C CYS A 176 -18.27 -11.45 2.60
N THR A 177 -18.81 -10.22 2.57
CA THR A 177 -19.05 -9.49 1.32
C THR A 177 -17.74 -9.15 0.61
N ILE A 178 -16.72 -8.69 1.35
CA ILE A 178 -15.39 -8.40 0.81
C ILE A 178 -14.73 -9.67 0.28
N PHE A 179 -14.77 -10.77 1.04
CA PHE A 179 -14.16 -12.03 0.65
C PHE A 179 -14.80 -12.62 -0.60
N ASN A 180 -16.13 -12.55 -0.72
CA ASN A 180 -16.83 -13.00 -1.92
C ASN A 180 -16.50 -12.18 -3.18
N ALA A 181 -16.00 -10.95 -3.02
CA ALA A 181 -15.56 -10.11 -4.13
C ALA A 181 -14.10 -10.36 -4.58
N LEU A 182 -13.26 -10.95 -3.72
CA LEU A 182 -11.85 -11.19 -4.01
C LEU A 182 -11.60 -12.03 -5.29
N PRO A 183 -12.34 -13.12 -5.58
CA PRO A 183 -12.06 -13.97 -6.73
C PRO A 183 -12.16 -13.26 -8.09
N GLU A 184 -12.96 -12.20 -8.17
CA GLU A 184 -13.20 -11.45 -9.41
C GLU A 184 -12.14 -10.37 -9.66
N ASN A 185 -11.34 -10.06 -8.62
CA ASN A 185 -10.28 -9.06 -8.73
C ASN A 185 -9.00 -9.67 -9.31
N THR A 186 -8.39 -8.98 -10.28
CA THR A 186 -7.13 -9.39 -10.93
C THR A 186 -5.96 -8.42 -10.68
N GLY A 187 -6.17 -7.36 -9.91
CA GLY A 187 -5.19 -6.31 -9.63
C GLY A 187 -4.62 -6.34 -8.21
N LEU A 188 -5.35 -6.82 -7.22
CA LEU A 188 -5.00 -6.75 -5.81
C LEU A 188 -4.02 -7.85 -5.46
N ASP A 189 -2.81 -7.46 -5.06
CA ASP A 189 -1.74 -8.38 -4.70
C ASP A 189 -1.76 -8.71 -3.21
N MET A 190 -2.23 -7.78 -2.37
CA MET A 190 -2.31 -7.97 -0.92
C MET A 190 -3.48 -7.24 -0.28
N ILE A 191 -4.07 -7.90 0.73
CA ILE A 191 -5.01 -7.30 1.68
C ILE A 191 -4.52 -7.48 3.13
N ARG A 192 -4.55 -6.40 3.93
CA ARG A 192 -4.36 -6.47 5.39
C ARG A 192 -5.67 -6.27 6.12
N LEU A 193 -5.91 -7.13 7.09
CA LEU A 193 -7.11 -7.21 7.90
C LEU A 193 -6.76 -7.37 9.40
N ARG A 194 -5.61 -6.84 9.83
CA ARG A 194 -5.09 -7.07 11.18
C ARG A 194 -6.07 -6.62 12.25
N GLY A 195 -6.13 -7.35 13.36
CA GLY A 195 -6.90 -6.92 14.53
C GLY A 195 -8.41 -6.89 14.34
N LEU A 196 -8.94 -7.64 13.37
CA LEU A 196 -10.38 -7.81 13.16
C LEU A 196 -10.88 -9.07 13.88
N SER A 197 -12.15 -9.08 14.26
CA SER A 197 -12.83 -10.31 14.66
C SER A 197 -13.38 -10.99 13.41
N ILE A 198 -12.83 -12.15 13.05
CA ILE A 198 -13.22 -12.86 11.83
C ILE A 198 -14.02 -14.10 12.24
N PRO A 199 -15.36 -14.07 12.15
CA PRO A 199 -16.19 -15.21 12.54
C PRO A 199 -16.06 -16.35 11.52
N THR A 200 -16.47 -17.56 11.93
CA THR A 200 -16.38 -18.79 11.14
C THR A 200 -17.01 -18.69 9.76
N GLU A 201 -18.11 -17.96 9.60
CA GLU A 201 -18.75 -17.71 8.31
C GLU A 201 -17.84 -16.92 7.37
N ALA A 202 -17.15 -15.90 7.91
CA ALA A 202 -16.21 -15.09 7.16
C ALA A 202 -14.94 -15.87 6.81
N VAL A 203 -14.45 -16.73 7.71
CA VAL A 203 -13.35 -17.67 7.38
C VAL A 203 -13.76 -18.62 6.26
N SER A 204 -15.00 -19.09 6.26
CA SER A 204 -15.52 -19.98 5.22
C SER A 204 -15.63 -19.26 3.88
N ALA A 205 -16.09 -18.01 3.89
CA ALA A 205 -16.10 -17.15 2.70
C ALA A 205 -14.67 -16.91 2.16
N LEU A 206 -13.71 -16.59 3.04
CA LEU A 206 -12.30 -16.45 2.67
C LEU A 206 -11.72 -17.75 2.08
N SER A 207 -12.03 -18.90 2.70
CA SER A 207 -11.57 -20.21 2.23
C SER A 207 -12.12 -20.53 0.84
N ALA A 208 -13.39 -20.23 0.59
CA ALA A 208 -14.00 -20.40 -0.73
C ALA A 208 -13.40 -19.43 -1.75
N ALA A 209 -13.13 -18.18 -1.34
CA ALA A 209 -12.50 -17.18 -2.18
C ALA A 209 -11.09 -17.59 -2.60
N LEU A 210 -10.27 -18.08 -1.67
CA LEU A 210 -8.90 -18.54 -1.94
C LEU A 210 -8.84 -19.70 -2.94
N ARG A 211 -9.79 -20.64 -2.87
CA ARG A 211 -9.88 -21.75 -3.82
C ARG A 211 -10.28 -21.30 -5.23
N ARG A 212 -10.97 -20.16 -5.35
CA ARG A 212 -11.42 -19.58 -6.62
C ARG A 212 -10.48 -18.52 -7.18
N ALA A 213 -9.72 -17.83 -6.32
CA ALA A 213 -8.86 -16.72 -6.71
C ALA A 213 -7.64 -17.25 -7.48
N VAL A 214 -7.73 -17.23 -8.81
CA VAL A 214 -6.64 -17.68 -9.69
C VAL A 214 -5.63 -16.54 -9.87
N GLY A 215 -4.63 -16.48 -8.99
CA GLY A 215 -3.32 -15.90 -9.28
C GLY A 215 -3.12 -14.38 -9.13
N SER A 216 -4.10 -13.62 -8.64
CA SER A 216 -3.92 -12.18 -8.36
C SER A 216 -3.48 -11.90 -6.92
N LEU A 217 -4.21 -12.43 -5.94
CA LEU A 217 -3.91 -12.22 -4.54
C LEU A 217 -2.70 -13.07 -4.12
N ALA A 218 -1.57 -12.40 -3.90
CA ALA A 218 -0.33 -13.02 -3.51
C ALA A 218 -0.23 -13.21 -2.00
N ALA A 219 -0.82 -12.33 -1.20
CA ALA A 219 -0.68 -12.40 0.23
C ALA A 219 -1.88 -11.84 1.02
N ILE A 220 -2.03 -12.32 2.26
CA ILE A 220 -3.05 -11.85 3.22
C ILE A 220 -2.43 -11.67 4.59
N ASP A 221 -2.79 -10.60 5.30
CA ASP A 221 -2.38 -10.40 6.68
C ASP A 221 -3.57 -10.37 7.64
N LEU A 222 -3.68 -11.41 8.47
CA LEU A 222 -4.70 -11.57 9.51
C LEU A 222 -4.09 -11.45 10.92
N SER A 223 -2.92 -10.82 11.07
CA SER A 223 -2.24 -10.75 12.36
C SER A 223 -3.12 -10.08 13.42
N GLY A 224 -3.18 -10.67 14.62
CA GLY A 224 -3.97 -10.17 15.74
C GLY A 224 -5.48 -10.32 15.56
N CYS A 225 -5.94 -11.06 14.54
CA CYS A 225 -7.35 -11.39 14.42
C CYS A 225 -7.77 -12.47 15.40
N SER A 226 -9.04 -12.43 15.79
CA SER A 226 -9.66 -13.54 16.52
C SER A 226 -10.17 -14.56 15.50
N ILE A 227 -9.49 -15.72 15.41
CA ILE A 227 -9.87 -16.86 14.56
C ILE A 227 -9.75 -18.12 15.41
N ASP A 228 -10.77 -18.99 15.34
CA ASP A 228 -10.79 -20.27 16.05
C ASP A 228 -9.79 -21.28 15.47
N GLU A 229 -9.32 -22.22 16.29
CA GLU A 229 -8.30 -23.20 15.90
C GLU A 229 -8.75 -24.09 14.72
N CYS A 230 -10.01 -24.52 14.73
CA CYS A 230 -10.63 -25.28 13.63
C CYS A 230 -10.68 -24.47 12.32
N ASP A 231 -10.81 -23.15 12.44
CA ASP A 231 -10.90 -22.23 11.32
C ASP A 231 -9.51 -21.94 10.72
N VAL A 232 -8.46 -21.92 11.55
CA VAL A 232 -7.07 -21.88 11.07
C VAL A 232 -6.71 -23.12 10.26
N GLU A 233 -7.18 -24.30 10.67
CA GLU A 233 -6.99 -25.53 9.88
C GLU A 233 -7.71 -25.44 8.52
N ARG A 234 -8.96 -24.96 8.50
CA ARG A 234 -9.70 -24.75 7.25
C ARG A 234 -8.99 -23.76 6.31
N LEU A 235 -8.42 -22.70 6.86
CA LEU A 235 -7.60 -21.75 6.10
C LEU A 235 -6.38 -22.46 5.51
N ALA A 236 -5.65 -23.24 6.30
CA ALA A 236 -4.47 -23.96 5.81
C ALA A 236 -4.77 -24.87 4.60
N ASP A 237 -5.93 -25.55 4.62
CA ASP A 237 -6.39 -26.36 3.49
C ASP A 237 -6.72 -25.52 2.26
N SER A 238 -7.44 -24.41 2.44
CA SER A 238 -7.75 -23.49 1.34
C SER A 238 -6.50 -22.86 0.73
N VAL A 239 -5.49 -22.56 1.54
CA VAL A 239 -4.21 -22.03 1.09
C VAL A 239 -3.47 -23.06 0.23
N ALA A 240 -3.54 -24.35 0.55
CA ALA A 240 -2.89 -25.42 -0.22
C ALA A 240 -3.46 -25.62 -1.63
N GLU A 241 -4.71 -25.25 -1.81
CA GLU A 241 -5.42 -25.28 -3.08
C GLU A 241 -5.40 -23.94 -3.82
N SER A 242 -4.91 -22.89 -3.17
CA SER A 242 -4.76 -21.55 -3.74
C SER A 242 -3.36 -21.33 -4.33
N GLY A 243 -3.20 -20.21 -5.05
CA GLY A 243 -1.90 -19.65 -5.44
C GLY A 243 -1.26 -18.75 -4.38
N LEU A 244 -1.81 -18.67 -3.17
CA LEU A 244 -1.37 -17.72 -2.15
C LEU A 244 0.07 -18.00 -1.70
N TRP A 245 0.87 -16.95 -1.62
CA TRP A 245 2.30 -17.02 -1.34
C TRP A 245 2.66 -16.76 0.11
N ALA A 246 1.88 -15.91 0.78
CA ALA A 246 2.07 -15.59 2.18
C ALA A 246 0.72 -15.38 2.88
N ILE A 247 0.61 -15.91 4.09
CA ILE A 247 -0.48 -15.57 5.01
C ILE A 247 0.12 -15.30 6.39
N GLU A 248 -0.20 -14.14 6.96
CA GLU A 248 0.31 -13.73 8.27
C GLU A 248 -0.74 -13.94 9.36
N LEU A 249 -0.44 -14.84 10.29
CA LEU A 249 -1.31 -15.21 11.43
C LEU A 249 -0.63 -14.88 12.77
N LYS A 250 0.18 -13.83 12.83
CA LYS A 250 0.90 -13.46 14.07
C LYS A 250 -0.11 -13.07 15.14
N GLY A 251 -0.01 -13.65 16.33
CA GLY A 251 -0.93 -13.34 17.44
C GLY A 251 -2.25 -14.12 17.40
N ILE A 252 -2.43 -15.03 16.44
CA ILE A 252 -3.52 -16.00 16.46
C ILE A 252 -3.03 -17.27 17.16
N PRO A 253 -3.74 -17.76 18.20
CA PRO A 253 -3.42 -19.04 18.83
C PRO A 253 -3.47 -20.18 17.80
N MET A 254 -2.39 -20.94 17.68
CA MET A 254 -2.30 -22.07 16.75
C MET A 254 -1.27 -23.09 17.26
N PRO A 255 -1.57 -24.40 17.30
CA PRO A 255 -0.60 -25.44 17.60
C PRO A 255 0.62 -25.41 16.67
N ALA A 256 1.78 -25.81 17.21
CA ALA A 256 3.02 -25.88 16.42
C ALA A 256 2.91 -26.82 15.21
N SER A 257 2.12 -27.89 15.31
CA SER A 257 1.84 -28.83 14.22
C SER A 257 1.08 -28.15 13.06
N GLN A 258 0.06 -27.35 13.37
CA GLN A 258 -0.69 -26.58 12.38
C GLN A 258 0.19 -25.50 11.74
N ARG A 259 1.01 -24.80 12.53
CA ARG A 259 1.99 -23.83 12.00
C ARG A 259 2.95 -24.47 11.00
N ALA A 260 3.54 -25.61 11.38
CA ALA A 260 4.45 -26.35 10.50
C ALA A 260 3.76 -26.91 9.24
N ARG A 261 2.47 -27.27 9.31
CA ARG A 261 1.69 -27.63 8.12
C ARG A 261 1.52 -26.42 7.20
N LEU A 262 1.11 -25.28 7.73
CA LEU A 262 0.93 -24.05 6.96
C LEU A 262 2.24 -23.59 6.29
N ASP A 263 3.36 -23.64 7.01
CA ASP A 263 4.68 -23.28 6.48
C ASP A 263 5.10 -24.21 5.33
N ARG A 264 4.82 -25.52 5.43
CA ARG A 264 5.05 -26.49 4.34
C ARG A 264 4.19 -26.19 3.12
N VAL A 265 2.91 -25.91 3.33
CA VAL A 265 1.96 -25.57 2.26
C VAL A 265 2.41 -24.32 1.52
N LEU A 266 2.70 -23.23 2.25
CA LEU A 266 3.17 -21.99 1.66
C LEU A 266 4.46 -22.20 0.88
N SER A 267 5.41 -22.95 1.44
CA SER A 267 6.68 -23.30 0.76
C SER A 267 6.45 -24.04 -0.56
N ALA A 268 5.51 -24.99 -0.60
CA ALA A 268 5.11 -25.68 -1.82
C ALA A 268 4.47 -24.73 -2.86
N ASN A 269 3.63 -23.79 -2.42
CA ASN A 269 3.05 -22.78 -3.31
C ASN A 269 4.14 -21.87 -3.91
N ARG A 270 5.15 -21.46 -3.13
CA ARG A 270 6.30 -20.69 -3.66
C ARG A 270 7.04 -21.46 -4.74
N GLY A 271 7.29 -22.75 -4.51
CA GLY A 271 7.95 -23.62 -5.49
C GLY A 271 7.17 -23.73 -6.80
N ARG A 272 5.84 -23.84 -6.72
CA ARG A 272 4.94 -23.86 -7.90
C ARG A 272 4.96 -22.53 -8.67
N SER A 273 5.07 -21.40 -7.96
CA SER A 273 5.07 -20.04 -8.52
C SER A 273 6.43 -19.57 -9.08
N ALA A 274 7.55 -20.03 -8.50
CA ALA A 274 8.90 -19.74 -8.99
C ALA A 274 9.12 -20.29 -10.42
N ALA A 275 8.49 -21.40 -10.78
CA ALA A 275 8.49 -21.93 -12.15
C ALA A 275 7.69 -21.05 -13.14
N ALA A 276 6.84 -20.14 -12.67
CA ALA A 276 6.00 -19.25 -13.47
C ALA A 276 6.48 -17.78 -13.52
N GLY A 277 7.63 -17.47 -12.88
CA GLY A 277 8.14 -16.09 -12.78
C GLY A 277 7.36 -15.20 -11.82
N GLY A 278 6.81 -15.79 -10.74
CA GLY A 278 6.03 -15.10 -9.71
C GLY A 278 6.79 -13.98 -8.99
N LEU A 279 6.07 -13.09 -8.29
CA LEU A 279 6.46 -11.92 -7.45
C LEU A 279 7.70 -11.06 -7.75
N SER A 280 8.80 -11.56 -8.33
CA SER A 280 9.88 -10.76 -8.91
C SER A 280 9.31 -9.79 -9.96
N LYS A 281 8.35 -10.22 -10.79
CA LYS A 281 7.61 -9.32 -11.71
C LYS A 281 6.73 -8.29 -11.00
N CYS A 282 6.06 -8.64 -9.90
CA CYS A 282 5.22 -7.69 -9.14
C CYS A 282 6.08 -6.66 -8.39
N LEU A 283 7.15 -7.10 -7.73
CA LEU A 283 8.07 -6.21 -7.00
C LEU A 283 8.98 -5.40 -7.92
N ALA A 284 9.40 -5.93 -9.08
CA ALA A 284 10.19 -5.19 -10.06
C ALA A 284 9.37 -4.14 -10.82
N ALA A 285 8.05 -4.33 -10.95
CA ALA A 285 7.16 -3.36 -11.57
C ALA A 285 6.83 -2.16 -10.66
N GLU A 286 6.97 -2.31 -9.34
CA GLU A 286 6.40 -1.38 -8.36
C GLU A 286 7.46 -0.53 -7.63
N ARG A 287 8.20 0.31 -8.38
CA ARG A 287 9.17 1.30 -7.84
C ARG A 287 8.55 2.38 -6.93
N HIS A 288 7.23 2.33 -6.71
CA HIS A 288 6.43 3.36 -6.07
C HIS A 288 5.78 2.93 -4.74
N LEU A 289 5.88 1.66 -4.34
CA LEU A 289 5.33 1.17 -3.06
C LEU A 289 6.18 1.65 -1.85
N PRO A 290 5.54 2.03 -0.72
CA PRO A 290 6.24 2.49 0.48
C PRO A 290 7.26 1.47 0.99
N LEU A 291 8.43 1.93 1.44
CA LEU A 291 9.54 1.07 1.87
C LEU A 291 9.18 0.17 3.05
N ASP A 292 8.29 0.58 3.95
CA ASP A 292 7.82 -0.24 5.06
C ASP A 292 6.91 -1.37 4.59
N LEU A 293 6.13 -1.09 3.54
CA LEU A 293 5.27 -2.05 2.86
C LEU A 293 6.12 -3.07 2.10
N CYS A 294 7.05 -2.58 1.27
CA CYS A 294 8.06 -3.39 0.61
C CYS A 294 8.88 -4.17 1.63
N ALA A 295 9.36 -3.56 2.71
CA ALA A 295 10.16 -4.24 3.73
C ALA A 295 9.35 -5.26 4.53
N GLU A 296 8.06 -5.04 4.77
CA GLU A 296 7.18 -6.01 5.45
C GLU A 296 6.82 -7.18 4.52
N ILE A 297 6.50 -6.90 3.25
CA ILE A 297 6.37 -7.91 2.18
C ILE A 297 7.66 -8.74 2.13
N LEU A 298 8.81 -8.07 1.97
CA LEU A 298 10.11 -8.69 1.73
C LEU A 298 10.73 -9.32 3.00
N ARG A 299 10.33 -8.91 4.22
CA ARG A 299 10.77 -9.54 5.48
C ARG A 299 10.10 -10.88 5.74
N ARG A 300 8.89 -11.08 5.20
CA ARG A 300 8.06 -12.26 5.49
C ARG A 300 7.92 -13.23 4.32
N ILE A 301 8.63 -12.92 3.25
CA ILE A 301 8.73 -13.71 2.04
C ILE A 301 10.16 -14.27 1.95
N PRO A 302 10.34 -15.60 1.90
CA PRO A 302 11.62 -16.18 1.47
C PRO A 302 11.82 -15.86 0.00
N LEU A 303 12.77 -14.96 -0.29
CA LEU A 303 13.11 -14.55 -1.64
C LEU A 303 14.11 -15.54 -2.26
N ASP A 304 13.88 -15.91 -3.51
CA ASP A 304 14.90 -16.55 -4.33
C ASP A 304 16.02 -15.53 -4.69
N ALA A 305 17.05 -15.99 -5.39
CA ALA A 305 18.20 -15.15 -5.75
C ALA A 305 17.81 -13.90 -6.57
N GLU A 306 16.74 -13.98 -7.36
CA GLU A 306 16.21 -12.88 -8.16
C GLU A 306 15.46 -11.86 -7.29
N GLY A 307 14.63 -12.31 -6.36
CA GLY A 307 13.98 -11.48 -5.34
C GLY A 307 14.97 -10.78 -4.41
N LEU A 308 16.07 -11.45 -4.04
CA LEU A 308 17.20 -10.86 -3.32
C LEU A 308 17.94 -9.79 -4.15
N GLY A 309 18.02 -9.97 -5.48
CA GLY A 309 18.55 -8.97 -6.42
C GLY A 309 17.69 -7.72 -6.51
N THR A 310 16.37 -7.89 -6.64
CA THR A 310 15.38 -6.80 -6.58
C THR A 310 15.43 -6.07 -5.23
N LEU A 311 15.62 -6.82 -4.12
CA LEU A 311 15.85 -6.27 -2.79
C LEU A 311 17.12 -5.44 -2.68
N ARG A 312 18.23 -5.91 -3.26
CA ARG A 312 19.50 -5.17 -3.29
C ARG A 312 19.33 -3.86 -4.07
N ASN A 313 18.57 -3.87 -5.16
CA ASN A 313 18.27 -2.67 -5.94
C ASN A 313 17.33 -1.69 -5.20
N LEU A 314 16.31 -2.20 -4.48
CA LEU A 314 15.43 -1.39 -3.63
C LEU A 314 16.15 -0.85 -2.37
N ARG A 315 17.03 -1.64 -1.74
CA ARG A 315 17.90 -1.18 -0.65
C ARG A 315 18.99 -0.21 -1.13
N ALA A 316 19.53 -0.38 -2.33
CA ALA A 316 20.44 0.60 -2.92
C ALA A 316 19.72 1.92 -3.21
N TRP A 317 18.43 1.86 -3.59
CA TRP A 317 17.56 3.03 -3.67
C TRP A 317 17.33 3.68 -2.28
N ALA A 318 17.04 2.89 -1.24
CA ALA A 318 16.87 3.38 0.13
C ALA A 318 18.17 3.92 0.78
N GLY A 319 19.31 3.27 0.54
CA GLY A 319 20.64 3.66 1.03
C GLY A 319 21.20 4.93 0.38
N THR A 320 20.56 5.42 -0.68
CA THR A 320 20.80 6.79 -1.20
C THR A 320 19.93 7.86 -0.52
N SER A 321 19.02 7.47 0.39
CA SER A 321 18.20 8.38 1.20
C SER A 321 18.48 8.33 2.71
N GLU A 322 19.19 7.31 3.19
CA GLU A 322 19.75 7.24 4.55
C GLU A 322 21.27 7.43 4.53
N GLN A 323 21.73 8.67 4.32
CA GLN A 323 22.91 9.15 5.06
C GLN A 323 22.42 9.90 6.29
N VAL A 324 22.01 9.15 7.31
CA VAL A 324 22.02 9.65 8.67
C VAL A 324 23.48 9.65 9.13
N ASN A 325 23.95 10.85 9.42
CA ASN A 325 25.28 11.19 9.91
C ASN A 325 25.63 10.34 11.15
N PRO A 326 26.74 9.58 11.18
CA PRO A 326 27.26 9.03 12.42
C PRO A 326 28.11 10.12 13.11
N GLY A 327 27.65 10.61 14.27
CA GLY A 327 28.37 11.54 15.13
C GLY A 327 27.42 12.61 15.66
N SER A 328 27.17 12.75 16.96
CA SER A 328 28.15 12.80 18.05
C SER A 328 27.69 12.01 19.28
N ALA A 329 28.53 11.08 19.72
CA ALA A 329 28.68 10.85 21.14
C ALA A 329 29.52 12.01 21.68
N ASP A 330 28.95 12.75 22.61
CA ASP A 330 29.60 13.27 23.83
C ASP A 330 28.54 13.19 24.94
#